data_AF-A0A954M486-F1
#
_entry.id   AF-A0A954M486-F1
#
_cell.length_a   1.000
_cell.length_b   1.000
_cell.length_c   1.000
_cell.angle_alpha   90.00
_cell.angle_beta   90.00
_cell.angle_gamma   90.00
#
_symmetry.space_group_name_H-M   'P 1'
#
loop_
_entity.id
_entity.type
_entity.pdbx_description
1 polymer ?
#
loop_
_entity_poly.entity_id
_entity_poly.type
_entity_poly.pdbx_seq_one_letter_code
_entity_poly.pdbx_strand_id
1 'polypeptide(L)'
;AATHSVFNVCNTILFLPFVTQFAQFLEWLVPAKAYKEKPHLTDLDIRMLETPLLAVEQSRREIIKMGEGCGKMLNWLETLLKQDETDESLAKHLRDREKILDSMQDEISHFVTNLLSGNVPHAVAEECRQQLRLADEYESVSDYVDTILRFDQKLRKESLRFEATQLEHLLQLRTEILAYVSRVNEGYRNQNRNLLKDVEELGSEIRKLIKKLRRDHLADVSSSQIPPQVTVAFLNALNSFGRIRDHAQNIAEVVSGDK
;
A
#
# COMPACT_ATOMS: atom_id res chain seq x y z
N ALA A 1 29.83 -38.35 37.23
CA ALA A 1 29.61 -38.23 35.77
C ALA A 1 28.71 -39.35 35.24
N ALA A 2 29.07 -40.62 35.41
CA ALA A 2 28.29 -41.77 34.91
C ALA A 2 26.84 -41.85 35.46
N THR A 3 26.61 -41.53 36.74
CA THR A 3 25.28 -41.62 37.37
C THR A 3 24.25 -40.65 36.76
N HIS A 4 24.67 -39.46 36.34
CA HIS A 4 23.79 -38.49 35.68
C HIS A 4 23.48 -38.89 34.23
N SER A 5 24.45 -39.46 33.52
CA SER A 5 24.25 -39.95 32.16
C SER A 5 23.32 -41.16 32.13
N VAL A 6 23.46 -42.10 33.07
CA VAL A 6 22.56 -43.26 33.19
C VAL A 6 21.13 -42.82 33.53
N PHE A 7 20.96 -41.86 34.44
CA PHE A 7 19.65 -41.29 34.76
C PHE A 7 18.96 -40.68 33.54
N ASN A 8 19.69 -39.90 32.73
CA ASN A 8 19.15 -39.30 31.52
C ASN A 8 18.82 -40.35 30.45
N VAL A 9 19.66 -41.37 30.26
CA VAL A 9 19.39 -42.46 29.30
C VAL A 9 18.16 -43.28 29.72
N CYS A 10 18.02 -43.60 31.00
CA CYS A 10 16.85 -44.29 31.53
C CYS A 10 15.58 -43.45 31.34
N ASN A 11 15.62 -42.15 31.64
CA ASN A 11 14.48 -41.26 31.42
C ASN A 11 14.12 -41.18 29.93
N THR A 12 15.10 -41.06 29.04
CA THR A 12 14.84 -41.03 27.60
C THR A 12 14.17 -42.32 27.13
N ILE A 13 14.63 -43.50 27.54
CA ILE A 13 13.99 -44.78 27.19
C ILE A 13 12.57 -44.87 27.76
N LEU A 14 12.37 -44.38 28.99
CA LEU A 14 11.07 -44.37 29.66
C LEU A 14 10.07 -43.44 28.95
N PHE A 15 10.50 -42.27 28.49
CA PHE A 15 9.65 -41.27 27.85
C PHE A 15 9.51 -41.45 26.33
N LEU A 16 10.44 -42.15 25.67
CA LEU A 16 10.40 -42.42 24.22
C LEU A 16 9.05 -42.97 23.72
N PRO A 17 8.41 -43.97 24.36
CA PRO A 17 7.13 -44.50 23.89
C PRO A 17 5.96 -43.56 24.11
N PHE A 18 6.14 -42.44 24.83
CA PHE A 18 5.12 -41.42 25.11
C PHE A 18 5.24 -40.19 24.20
N VAL A 19 6.32 -40.06 23.44
CA VAL A 19 6.60 -38.89 22.58
C VAL A 19 5.52 -38.71 21.52
N THR A 20 5.08 -39.80 20.87
CA THR A 20 4.05 -39.73 19.81
C THR A 20 2.69 -39.31 20.35
N GLN A 21 2.33 -39.74 21.56
CA GLN A 21 1.10 -39.37 22.24
C GLN A 21 1.13 -37.90 22.67
N PHE A 22 2.27 -37.42 23.18
CA PHE A 22 2.45 -35.99 23.48
C PHE A 22 2.41 -35.13 22.21
N ALA A 23 3.02 -35.58 21.12
CA ALA A 23 2.96 -34.88 19.83
C ALA A 23 1.51 -34.77 19.32
N GLN A 24 0.76 -35.87 19.32
CA GLN A 24 -0.65 -35.88 18.92
C GLN A 24 -1.52 -35.03 19.85
N PHE A 25 -1.25 -35.06 21.16
CA PHE A 25 -1.96 -34.22 22.13
C PHE A 25 -1.67 -32.74 21.91
N LEU A 26 -0.42 -32.36 21.61
CA LEU A 26 -0.04 -30.99 21.29
C LEU A 26 -0.62 -30.52 19.95
N GLU A 27 -0.63 -31.37 18.92
CA GLU A 27 -1.28 -31.09 17.63
C GLU A 27 -2.80 -30.90 17.76
N TRP A 28 -3.43 -31.60 18.70
CA TRP A 28 -4.84 -31.42 19.02
C TRP A 28 -5.10 -30.15 19.85
N LEU A 29 -4.25 -29.86 20.84
CA LEU A 29 -4.37 -28.70 21.73
C LEU A 29 -4.05 -27.38 21.02
N VAL A 30 -3.10 -27.43 20.08
CA VAL A 30 -2.67 -26.30 19.23
C VAL A 30 -2.76 -26.77 17.77
N PRO A 31 -3.98 -26.79 17.17
CA PRO A 31 -4.13 -27.14 15.77
C PRO A 31 -3.27 -26.19 14.94
N ALA A 32 -2.31 -26.76 14.19
CA ALA A 32 -1.56 -25.97 13.24
C ALA A 32 -2.57 -25.29 12.30
N LYS A 33 -2.67 -23.96 12.36
CA LYS A 33 -3.31 -23.22 11.28
C LYS A 33 -2.53 -23.62 10.04
N ALA A 34 -3.20 -24.26 9.08
CA ALA A 34 -2.57 -24.59 7.82
C ALA A 34 -1.87 -23.33 7.31
N TYR A 35 -0.54 -23.34 7.31
CA TYR A 35 0.24 -22.34 6.63
C TYR A 35 -0.02 -22.59 5.15
N LYS A 36 -1.13 -22.06 4.64
CA LYS A 36 -1.26 -21.83 3.23
C LYS A 36 -0.15 -20.83 2.94
N GLU A 37 0.95 -21.29 2.36
CA GLU A 37 1.83 -20.40 1.60
C GLU A 37 0.89 -19.57 0.73
N LYS A 38 0.74 -18.29 1.06
CA LYS A 38 0.15 -17.36 0.10
C LYS A 38 1.02 -17.50 -1.15
N PRO A 39 0.45 -17.78 -2.34
CA PRO A 39 1.25 -17.71 -3.56
C PRO A 39 1.94 -16.36 -3.56
N HIS A 40 3.27 -16.35 -3.59
CA HIS A 40 4.04 -15.11 -3.57
C HIS A 40 3.62 -14.29 -4.78
N LEU A 41 3.21 -13.05 -4.52
CA LEU A 41 2.71 -12.14 -5.56
C LEU A 41 3.84 -11.34 -6.19
N THR A 42 4.99 -11.29 -5.52
CA THR A 42 6.24 -10.72 -6.02
C THR A 42 7.16 -11.77 -6.63
N ASP A 43 8.08 -11.33 -7.48
CA ASP A 43 9.14 -12.18 -8.06
C ASP A 43 10.41 -12.22 -7.18
N LEU A 44 10.27 -12.03 -5.86
CA LEU A 44 11.39 -11.99 -4.91
C LEU A 44 11.95 -13.39 -4.65
N ASP A 45 13.25 -13.58 -4.92
CA ASP A 45 13.94 -14.85 -4.70
C ASP A 45 14.82 -14.78 -3.46
N ILE A 46 14.43 -15.51 -2.41
CA ILE A 46 15.12 -15.58 -1.12
C ILE A 46 16.60 -16.02 -1.28
N ARG A 47 16.94 -16.78 -2.33
CA ARG A 47 18.33 -17.20 -2.61
C ARG A 47 19.23 -16.01 -2.96
N MET A 48 18.66 -14.89 -3.42
CA MET A 48 19.42 -13.68 -3.72
C MET A 48 19.88 -12.93 -2.46
N LEU A 49 19.45 -13.34 -1.25
CA LEU A 49 19.97 -12.76 0.00
C LEU A 49 21.49 -12.97 0.16
N GLU A 50 22.06 -13.96 -0.52
CA GLU A 50 23.52 -14.16 -0.60
C GLU A 50 24.23 -13.11 -1.49
N THR A 51 23.47 -12.37 -2.29
CA THR A 51 23.96 -11.36 -3.24
C THR A 51 23.24 -10.02 -3.01
N PRO A 52 23.63 -9.24 -1.98
CA PRO A 52 22.82 -8.12 -1.47
C PRO A 52 22.44 -7.05 -2.49
N LEU A 53 23.33 -6.75 -3.45
CA LEU A 53 23.06 -5.78 -4.51
C LEU A 53 21.95 -6.27 -5.46
N LEU A 54 21.93 -7.55 -5.80
CA LEU A 54 20.89 -8.12 -6.65
C LEU A 54 19.55 -8.18 -5.92
N ALA A 55 19.56 -8.51 -4.63
CA ALA A 55 18.36 -8.51 -3.79
C ALA A 55 17.70 -7.12 -3.74
N VAL A 56 18.48 -6.07 -3.49
CA VAL A 56 18.02 -4.68 -3.55
C VAL A 56 17.38 -4.35 -4.90
N GLU A 57 18.00 -4.77 -6.00
CA GLU A 57 17.45 -4.55 -7.34
C GLU A 57 16.14 -5.31 -7.60
N GLN A 58 15.97 -6.50 -7.02
CA GLN A 58 14.69 -7.22 -7.09
C GLN A 58 13.59 -6.45 -6.37
N SER A 59 13.84 -6.04 -5.13
CA SER A 59 12.91 -5.24 -4.32
C SER A 59 12.52 -3.93 -5.02
N ARG A 60 13.50 -3.23 -5.62
CA ARG A 60 13.26 -2.02 -6.42
C ARG A 60 12.26 -2.24 -7.56
N ARG A 61 12.36 -3.36 -8.28
CA ARG A 61 11.42 -3.69 -9.36
C ARG A 61 10.00 -3.91 -8.84
N GLU A 62 9.86 -4.55 -7.68
CA GLU A 62 8.55 -4.74 -7.06
C GLU A 62 7.93 -3.42 -6.61
N ILE A 63 8.72 -2.50 -6.03
CA ILE A 63 8.27 -1.15 -5.67
C ILE A 63 7.82 -0.36 -6.91
N ILE A 64 8.54 -0.47 -8.04
CA ILE A 64 8.12 0.15 -9.31
C ILE A 64 6.75 -0.42 -9.76
N LYS A 65 6.56 -1.75 -9.67
CA LYS A 65 5.26 -2.39 -9.96
C LYS A 65 4.14 -1.89 -9.03
N MET A 66 4.45 -1.59 -7.77
CA MET A 66 3.49 -0.99 -6.84
C MET A 66 3.02 0.39 -7.31
N GLY A 67 3.96 1.27 -7.67
CA GLY A 67 3.64 2.59 -8.22
C GLY A 67 2.79 2.54 -9.49
N GLU A 68 3.08 1.59 -10.40
CA GLU A 68 2.24 1.33 -11.58
C GLU A 68 0.84 0.83 -11.19
N GLY A 69 0.72 0.05 -10.12
CA GLY A 69 -0.54 -0.37 -9.54
C GLY A 69 -1.40 0.81 -9.08
N CYS A 70 -0.81 1.74 -8.33
CA CYS A 70 -1.50 2.95 -7.87
C CYS A 70 -2.02 3.78 -9.07
N GLY A 71 -1.21 3.93 -10.13
CA GLY A 71 -1.63 4.61 -11.35
C GLY A 71 -2.81 3.93 -12.05
N LYS A 72 -2.83 2.59 -12.11
CA LYS A 72 -3.98 1.83 -12.66
C LYS A 72 -5.24 2.02 -11.83
N MET A 73 -5.12 1.97 -10.50
CA MET A 73 -6.27 2.16 -9.60
C MET A 73 -6.88 3.56 -9.74
N LEU A 74 -6.07 4.61 -9.89
CA LEU A 74 -6.56 5.98 -10.17
C LEU A 74 -7.35 6.05 -11.48
N ASN A 75 -6.95 5.32 -12.53
CA ASN A 75 -7.70 5.25 -13.79
C ASN A 75 -9.03 4.49 -13.66
N TRP A 76 -9.03 3.37 -12.94
CA TRP A 76 -10.27 2.65 -12.65
C TRP A 76 -11.23 3.47 -11.79
N LEU A 77 -10.71 4.21 -10.82
CA LEU A 77 -11.50 5.12 -9.99
C LEU A 77 -12.25 6.15 -10.84
N GLU A 78 -11.62 6.77 -11.84
CA GLU A 78 -12.33 7.64 -12.78
C GLU A 78 -13.48 6.93 -13.47
N THR A 79 -13.22 5.72 -13.97
CA THR A 79 -14.22 4.96 -14.72
C THR A 79 -15.43 4.66 -13.83
N LEU A 80 -15.18 4.21 -12.60
CA LEU A 80 -16.21 3.92 -11.59
C LEU A 80 -17.01 5.16 -11.19
N LEU A 81 -16.33 6.31 -11.01
CA LEU A 81 -17.00 7.56 -10.64
C LEU A 81 -17.90 8.11 -11.77
N LYS A 82 -17.53 7.90 -13.03
CA LYS A 82 -18.30 8.36 -14.20
C LYS A 82 -19.54 7.53 -14.50
N GLN A 83 -19.59 6.28 -14.05
CA GLN A 83 -20.70 5.39 -14.39
C GLN A 83 -21.94 5.69 -13.55
N ASP A 84 -23.10 5.73 -14.22
CA ASP A 84 -24.39 5.89 -13.57
C ASP A 84 -24.67 4.71 -12.65
N GLU A 85 -24.39 3.47 -13.05
CA GLU A 85 -24.51 2.27 -12.20
C GLU A 85 -23.13 1.80 -11.74
N THR A 86 -23.05 1.14 -10.58
CA THR A 86 -21.78 0.61 -10.08
C THR A 86 -21.38 -0.62 -10.89
N ASP A 87 -20.28 -0.54 -11.63
CA ASP A 87 -19.63 -1.73 -12.17
C ASP A 87 -18.95 -2.51 -11.02
N GLU A 88 -19.69 -3.44 -10.43
CA GLU A 88 -19.22 -4.27 -9.32
C GLU A 88 -18.00 -5.11 -9.67
N SER A 89 -17.83 -5.48 -10.95
CA SER A 89 -16.67 -6.22 -11.42
C SER A 89 -15.42 -5.36 -11.35
N LEU A 90 -15.47 -4.14 -11.91
CA LEU A 90 -14.36 -3.20 -11.86
C LEU A 90 -14.09 -2.70 -10.44
N ALA A 91 -15.13 -2.48 -9.63
CA ALA A 91 -14.99 -2.10 -8.23
C ALA A 91 -14.30 -3.20 -7.41
N LYS A 92 -14.65 -4.48 -7.66
CA LYS A 92 -13.96 -5.63 -7.07
C LYS A 92 -12.52 -5.70 -7.56
N HIS A 93 -12.27 -5.45 -8.84
CA HIS A 93 -10.92 -5.45 -9.40
C HIS A 93 -10.00 -4.40 -8.75
N LEU A 94 -10.53 -3.19 -8.49
CA LEU A 94 -9.80 -2.15 -7.75
C LEU A 94 -9.45 -2.60 -6.33
N ARG A 95 -10.42 -3.16 -5.58
CA ARG A 95 -10.20 -3.71 -4.23
C ARG A 95 -9.22 -4.87 -4.21
N ASP A 96 -9.30 -5.77 -5.19
CA ASP A 96 -8.37 -6.89 -5.30
C ASP A 96 -6.95 -6.37 -5.60
N ARG A 97 -6.81 -5.27 -6.35
CA ARG A 97 -5.52 -4.64 -6.60
C ARG A 97 -4.92 -3.99 -5.35
N GLU A 98 -5.74 -3.31 -4.54
CA GLU A 98 -5.30 -2.78 -3.24
C GLU A 98 -4.71 -3.89 -2.36
N LYS A 99 -5.42 -5.01 -2.18
CA LYS A 99 -4.92 -6.19 -1.44
C LYS A 99 -3.64 -6.79 -2.00
N ILE A 100 -3.48 -6.76 -3.33
CA ILE A 100 -2.23 -7.19 -3.96
C ILE A 100 -1.10 -6.25 -3.55
N LEU A 101 -1.32 -4.94 -3.54
CA LEU A 101 -0.30 -3.96 -3.15
C LEU A 101 0.06 -4.06 -1.66
N ASP A 102 -0.93 -4.26 -0.78
CA ASP A 102 -0.73 -4.60 0.64
C ASP A 102 0.15 -5.86 0.80
N SER A 103 -0.20 -6.93 0.11
CA SER A 103 0.59 -8.17 0.15
C SER A 103 2.01 -8.01 -0.44
N MET A 104 2.18 -7.17 -1.47
CA MET A 104 3.51 -6.83 -1.99
C MET A 104 4.34 -6.05 -0.96
N GLN A 105 3.72 -5.12 -0.21
CA GLN A 105 4.37 -4.37 0.86
C GLN A 105 4.86 -5.31 1.97
N ASP A 106 4.04 -6.27 2.38
CA ASP A 106 4.40 -7.32 3.33
C ASP A 106 5.60 -8.15 2.84
N GLU A 107 5.53 -8.63 1.59
CA GLU A 107 6.57 -9.46 0.97
C GLU A 107 7.91 -8.71 0.85
N ILE A 108 7.88 -7.45 0.40
CA ILE A 108 9.05 -6.56 0.34
C ILE A 108 9.60 -6.32 1.75
N SER A 109 8.74 -6.06 2.73
CA SER A 109 9.15 -5.80 4.11
C SER A 109 9.87 -7.00 4.72
N HIS A 110 9.32 -8.20 4.54
CA HIS A 110 9.97 -9.44 4.98
C HIS A 110 11.30 -9.67 4.26
N PHE A 111 11.32 -9.52 2.94
CA PHE A 111 12.51 -9.73 2.13
C PHE A 111 13.67 -8.79 2.51
N VAL A 112 13.38 -7.50 2.61
CA VAL A 112 14.36 -6.46 2.94
C VAL A 112 14.82 -6.57 4.40
N THR A 113 13.93 -6.90 5.33
CA THR A 113 14.32 -7.11 6.74
C THR A 113 15.24 -8.33 6.90
N ASN A 114 14.96 -9.42 6.18
CA ASN A 114 15.84 -10.58 6.14
C ASN A 114 17.21 -10.22 5.55
N LEU A 115 17.25 -9.41 4.49
CA LEU A 115 18.51 -8.92 3.93
C LEU A 115 19.32 -8.09 4.94
N LEU A 116 18.65 -7.20 5.68
CA LEU A 116 19.26 -6.36 6.72
C LEU A 116 19.80 -7.17 7.92
N SER A 117 19.28 -8.38 8.16
CA SER A 117 19.77 -9.25 9.23
C SER A 117 21.13 -9.90 8.91
N GLY A 118 21.54 -9.88 7.64
CA GLY A 118 22.84 -10.37 7.18
C GLY A 118 23.95 -9.32 7.29
N ASN A 119 25.17 -9.71 6.91
CA ASN A 119 26.30 -8.77 6.81
C ASN A 119 26.23 -8.01 5.48
N VAL A 120 25.60 -6.83 5.48
CA VAL A 120 25.42 -5.99 4.30
C VAL A 120 26.24 -4.69 4.37
N PRO A 121 26.77 -4.18 3.23
CA PRO A 121 27.41 -2.87 3.19
C PRO A 121 26.47 -1.75 3.64
N HIS A 122 27.03 -0.68 4.23
CA HIS A 122 26.23 0.45 4.72
C HIS A 122 25.30 1.07 3.65
N ALA A 123 25.80 1.23 2.42
CA ALA A 123 25.02 1.75 1.30
C ALA A 123 23.81 0.85 0.95
N VAL A 124 23.99 -0.48 1.02
CA VAL A 124 22.90 -1.45 0.80
C VAL A 124 21.87 -1.36 1.93
N ALA A 125 22.34 -1.24 3.18
CA ALA A 125 21.44 -1.10 4.32
C ALA A 125 20.61 0.19 4.25
N GLU A 126 21.19 1.27 3.73
CA GLU A 126 20.47 2.54 3.52
C GLU A 126 19.41 2.41 2.44
N GLU A 127 19.75 1.83 1.29
CA GLU A 127 18.78 1.57 0.22
C GLU A 127 17.64 0.65 0.70
N CYS A 128 17.94 -0.36 1.52
CA CYS A 128 16.93 -1.21 2.15
C CYS A 128 15.94 -0.39 3.01
N ARG A 129 16.44 0.53 3.84
CA ARG A 129 15.57 1.41 4.65
C ARG A 129 14.68 2.30 3.77
N GLN A 130 15.23 2.83 2.68
CA GLN A 130 14.47 3.61 1.71
C GLN A 130 13.38 2.76 1.05
N GLN A 131 13.70 1.52 0.65
CA GLN A 131 12.74 0.59 0.05
C GLN A 131 11.58 0.22 0.96
N LEU A 132 11.84 0.00 2.26
CA LEU A 132 10.77 -0.23 3.25
C LEU A 132 9.81 0.95 3.31
N ARG A 133 10.36 2.18 3.39
CA ARG A 133 9.53 3.39 3.41
C ARG A 133 8.75 3.55 2.11
N LEU A 134 9.39 3.35 0.96
CA LEU A 134 8.73 3.48 -0.34
C LEU A 134 7.55 2.51 -0.50
N ALA A 135 7.72 1.24 -0.09
CA ALA A 135 6.66 0.24 -0.15
C ALA A 135 5.45 0.64 0.72
N ASP A 136 5.69 1.11 1.94
CA ASP A 136 4.66 1.63 2.86
C ASP A 136 3.89 2.82 2.26
N GLU A 137 4.62 3.80 1.69
CA GLU A 137 3.99 4.98 1.10
C GLU A 137 3.13 4.62 -0.14
N TYR A 138 3.55 3.64 -0.96
CA TYR A 138 2.74 3.17 -2.09
C TYR A 138 1.50 2.36 -1.66
N GLU A 139 1.62 1.51 -0.63
CA GLU A 139 0.47 0.84 -0.02
C GLU A 139 -0.55 1.87 0.46
N SER A 140 -0.09 2.89 1.21
CA SER A 140 -0.96 3.96 1.70
C SER A 140 -1.65 4.72 0.57
N VAL A 141 -0.95 5.02 -0.53
CA VAL A 141 -1.58 5.60 -1.73
C VAL A 141 -2.73 4.71 -2.22
N SER A 142 -2.52 3.39 -2.27
CA SER A 142 -3.53 2.46 -2.75
C SER A 142 -4.77 2.37 -1.85
N ASP A 143 -4.60 2.36 -0.51
CA ASP A 143 -5.74 2.37 0.42
C ASP A 143 -6.55 3.66 0.31
N TYR A 144 -5.91 4.82 0.13
CA TYR A 144 -6.67 6.06 -0.08
C TYR A 144 -7.44 6.07 -1.41
N VAL A 145 -6.94 5.40 -2.45
CA VAL A 145 -7.69 5.24 -3.70
C VAL A 145 -8.93 4.37 -3.48
N ASP A 146 -8.80 3.24 -2.77
CA ASP A 146 -9.97 2.42 -2.41
C ASP A 146 -10.93 3.17 -1.46
N THR A 147 -10.40 3.95 -0.53
CA THR A 147 -11.19 4.79 0.38
C THR A 147 -12.12 5.75 -0.37
N ILE A 148 -11.63 6.37 -1.45
CA ILE A 148 -12.47 7.26 -2.28
C ILE A 148 -13.61 6.48 -2.94
N LEU A 149 -13.32 5.29 -3.48
CA LEU A 149 -14.36 4.41 -4.01
C LEU A 149 -15.40 4.03 -2.94
N ARG A 150 -14.95 3.74 -1.71
CA ARG A 150 -15.85 3.42 -0.59
C ARG A 150 -16.80 4.56 -0.25
N PHE A 151 -16.38 5.83 -0.40
CA PHE A 151 -17.28 6.98 -0.21
C PHE A 151 -18.37 7.04 -1.28
N ASP A 152 -18.02 6.85 -2.55
CA ASP A 152 -18.99 6.79 -3.64
C ASP A 152 -19.99 5.63 -3.41
N GLN A 153 -19.50 4.41 -3.17
CA GLN A 153 -20.35 3.26 -2.92
C GLN A 153 -21.28 3.45 -1.72
N LYS A 154 -20.84 4.14 -0.66
CA LYS A 154 -21.68 4.46 0.49
C LYS A 154 -22.85 5.38 0.10
N LEU A 155 -22.60 6.43 -0.68
CA LEU A 155 -23.67 7.29 -1.19
C LEU A 155 -24.67 6.48 -2.02
N ARG A 156 -24.18 5.61 -2.92
CA ARG A 156 -25.03 4.80 -3.79
C ARG A 156 -25.97 3.87 -3.02
N LYS A 157 -25.50 3.28 -1.91
CA LYS A 157 -26.32 2.46 -1.01
C LYS A 157 -27.47 3.23 -0.36
N GLU A 158 -27.29 4.54 -0.17
CA GLU A 158 -28.30 5.45 0.38
C GLU A 158 -29.15 6.10 -0.74
N SER A 159 -29.06 5.60 -1.98
CA SER A 159 -29.70 6.19 -3.17
C SER A 159 -29.26 7.64 -3.46
N LEU A 160 -28.06 8.01 -3.00
CA LEU A 160 -27.41 9.30 -3.26
C LEU A 160 -26.27 9.12 -4.27
N ARG A 161 -25.80 10.26 -4.81
CA ARG A 161 -24.65 10.38 -5.71
C ARG A 161 -23.94 11.70 -5.46
N PHE A 162 -22.68 11.79 -5.89
CA PHE A 162 -22.09 13.09 -6.17
C PHE A 162 -22.88 13.77 -7.29
N GLU A 163 -23.24 15.04 -7.11
CA GLU A 163 -23.86 15.82 -8.17
C GLU A 163 -22.83 16.17 -9.24
N ALA A 164 -23.30 16.63 -10.40
CA ALA A 164 -22.45 16.88 -11.56
C ALA A 164 -21.22 17.76 -11.26
N THR A 165 -21.40 18.84 -10.47
CA THR A 165 -20.30 19.74 -10.10
C THR A 165 -19.28 19.08 -9.17
N GLN A 166 -19.73 18.29 -8.19
CA GLN A 166 -18.82 17.58 -7.30
C GLN A 166 -18.08 16.47 -8.04
N LEU A 167 -18.76 15.74 -8.93
CA LEU A 167 -18.13 14.72 -9.77
C LEU A 167 -17.06 15.34 -10.68
N GLU A 168 -17.36 16.45 -11.35
CA GLU A 168 -16.39 17.19 -12.16
C GLU A 168 -15.14 17.57 -11.36
N HIS A 169 -15.33 18.12 -10.16
CA HIS A 169 -14.24 18.49 -9.26
C HIS A 169 -13.39 17.29 -8.81
N LEU A 170 -14.01 16.15 -8.49
CA LEU A 170 -13.29 14.94 -8.12
C LEU A 170 -12.50 14.38 -9.31
N LEU A 171 -13.07 14.41 -10.52
CA LEU A 171 -12.39 13.95 -11.74
C LEU A 171 -11.22 14.85 -12.11
N GLN A 172 -11.36 16.17 -11.97
CA GLN A 172 -10.27 17.13 -12.13
C GLN A 172 -9.13 16.81 -11.15
N LEU A 173 -9.45 16.68 -9.86
CA LEU A 173 -8.44 16.43 -8.83
C LEU A 173 -7.73 15.09 -9.04
N ARG A 174 -8.48 14.04 -9.42
CA ARG A 174 -7.91 12.75 -9.79
C ARG A 174 -6.92 12.87 -10.95
N THR A 175 -7.23 13.66 -11.97
CA THR A 175 -6.33 13.87 -13.12
C THR A 175 -5.00 14.51 -12.69
N GLU A 176 -5.06 15.56 -11.87
CA GLU A 176 -3.86 16.22 -11.33
C GLU A 176 -3.04 15.28 -10.44
N ILE A 177 -3.72 14.51 -9.58
CA ILE A 177 -3.08 13.50 -8.71
C ILE A 177 -2.41 12.41 -9.54
N LEU A 178 -3.07 11.89 -10.59
CA LEU A 178 -2.48 10.89 -11.48
C LEU A 178 -1.23 11.43 -12.18
N ALA A 179 -1.27 12.67 -12.67
CA ALA A 179 -0.11 13.32 -13.28
C ALA A 179 1.04 13.44 -12.27
N TYR A 180 0.76 13.88 -11.05
CA TYR A 180 1.74 14.01 -9.97
C TYR A 180 2.36 12.66 -9.57
N VAL A 181 1.54 11.65 -9.28
CA VAL A 181 2.00 10.28 -8.97
C VAL A 181 2.82 9.72 -10.14
N SER A 182 2.40 9.94 -11.39
CA SER A 182 3.17 9.47 -12.56
C SER A 182 4.56 10.11 -12.64
N ARG A 183 4.69 11.40 -12.31
CA ARG A 183 6.00 12.08 -12.27
C ARG A 183 6.88 11.57 -11.15
N VAL A 184 6.30 11.32 -9.98
CA VAL A 184 7.01 10.71 -8.84
C VAL A 184 7.50 9.31 -9.19
N ASN A 185 6.65 8.47 -9.79
CA ASN A 185 7.00 7.12 -10.22
C ASN A 185 8.15 7.12 -11.24
N GLU A 186 8.09 8.03 -12.22
CA GLU A 186 9.15 8.15 -13.23
C GLU A 186 10.46 8.65 -12.63
N GLY A 187 10.39 9.60 -11.70
CA GLY A 187 11.54 10.05 -10.94
C GLY A 187 12.19 8.94 -10.13
N TYR A 188 11.39 8.10 -9.46
CA TYR A 188 11.90 6.93 -8.73
C TYR A 188 12.55 5.91 -9.67
N ARG A 189 11.88 5.57 -10.77
CA ARG A 189 12.41 4.62 -11.78
C ARG A 189 13.78 5.05 -12.30
N ASN A 190 13.95 6.35 -12.53
CA ASN A 190 15.19 6.94 -13.03
C ASN A 190 16.18 7.36 -11.93
N GLN A 191 15.87 7.09 -10.66
CA GLN A 191 16.69 7.48 -9.50
C GLN A 191 17.06 8.98 -9.50
N ASN A 192 16.11 9.83 -9.91
CA ASN A 192 16.32 11.27 -10.04
C ASN A 192 16.43 11.94 -8.66
N ARG A 193 17.64 12.36 -8.27
CA ARG A 193 17.86 13.05 -6.99
C ARG A 193 17.24 14.45 -6.90
N ASN A 194 16.86 15.06 -8.03
CA ASN A 194 16.15 16.35 -8.04
C ASN A 194 14.63 16.21 -8.01
N LEU A 195 14.10 14.98 -7.88
CA LEU A 195 12.68 14.69 -8.01
C LEU A 195 11.81 15.59 -7.12
N LEU A 196 12.18 15.82 -5.86
CA LEU A 196 11.41 16.65 -4.94
C LEU A 196 11.18 18.07 -5.49
N LYS A 197 12.22 18.68 -6.07
CA LYS A 197 12.13 20.01 -6.69
C LYS A 197 11.27 19.98 -7.95
N ASP A 198 11.42 18.93 -8.76
CA ASP A 198 10.70 18.79 -10.02
C ASP A 198 9.18 18.65 -9.83
N VAL A 199 8.74 18.15 -8.67
CA VAL A 199 7.32 17.95 -8.36
C VAL A 199 6.74 18.97 -7.37
N GLU A 200 7.56 19.82 -6.76
CA GLU A 200 7.15 20.76 -5.70
C GLU A 200 6.01 21.68 -6.16
N GLU A 201 6.15 22.29 -7.34
CA GLU A 201 5.14 23.19 -7.89
C GLU A 201 3.81 22.45 -8.13
N LEU A 202 3.87 21.27 -8.76
CA LEU A 202 2.69 20.46 -9.05
C LEU A 202 1.97 20.02 -7.76
N GLY A 203 2.71 19.61 -6.73
CA GLY A 203 2.16 19.29 -5.41
C GLY A 203 1.51 20.50 -4.72
N SER A 204 2.11 21.68 -4.87
CA SER A 204 1.57 22.94 -4.36
C SER A 204 0.26 23.34 -5.04
N GLU A 205 0.18 23.21 -6.37
CA GLU A 205 -1.05 23.49 -7.13
C GLU A 205 -2.18 22.54 -6.75
N ILE A 206 -1.90 21.24 -6.57
CA ILE A 206 -2.89 20.28 -6.05
C ILE A 206 -3.39 20.69 -4.66
N ARG A 207 -2.49 21.13 -3.77
CA ARG A 207 -2.87 21.61 -2.43
C ARG A 207 -3.78 22.84 -2.50
N LYS A 208 -3.50 23.78 -3.41
CA LYS A 208 -4.32 24.97 -3.65
C LYS A 208 -5.68 24.59 -4.21
N LEU A 209 -5.72 23.67 -5.18
CA LEU A 209 -6.94 23.14 -5.79
C LEU A 209 -7.84 22.51 -4.72
N ILE A 210 -7.33 21.58 -3.89
CA ILE A 210 -8.10 20.97 -2.79
C ILE A 210 -8.71 22.03 -1.87
N LYS A 211 -7.93 23.04 -1.48
CA LYS A 211 -8.41 24.14 -0.64
C LYS A 211 -9.50 24.96 -1.33
N LYS A 212 -9.37 25.21 -2.63
CA LYS A 212 -10.37 25.92 -3.44
C LYS A 212 -11.67 25.12 -3.51
N LEU A 213 -11.62 23.87 -3.95
CA LEU A 213 -12.79 22.99 -4.08
C LEU A 213 -13.55 22.82 -2.76
N ARG A 214 -12.82 22.74 -1.64
CA ARG A 214 -13.43 22.71 -0.30
C ARG A 214 -14.21 23.99 0.00
N ARG A 215 -13.63 25.17 -0.27
CA ARG A 215 -14.31 26.44 -0.01
C ARG A 215 -15.54 26.61 -0.91
N ASP A 216 -15.38 26.31 -2.19
CA ASP A 216 -16.44 26.45 -3.18
C ASP A 216 -17.63 25.55 -2.80
N HIS A 217 -17.37 24.28 -2.46
CA HIS A 217 -18.44 23.36 -2.04
C HIS A 217 -19.15 23.81 -0.75
N LEU A 218 -18.43 24.33 0.25
CA LEU A 218 -19.06 24.82 1.48
C LEU A 218 -19.91 26.08 1.26
N ALA A 219 -19.52 26.94 0.30
CA ALA A 219 -20.34 28.06 -0.12
C ALA A 219 -21.63 27.56 -0.79
N ASP A 220 -21.53 26.57 -1.69
CA ASP A 220 -22.68 25.99 -2.38
C ASP A 220 -23.67 25.31 -1.42
N VAL A 221 -23.17 24.59 -0.41
CA VAL A 221 -24.02 23.98 0.64
C VAL A 221 -24.84 25.02 1.40
N SER A 222 -24.34 26.25 1.51
CA SER A 222 -25.05 27.33 2.19
C SER A 222 -26.19 27.91 1.34
N SER A 223 -26.13 27.75 0.02
CA SER A 223 -27.12 28.27 -0.94
C SER A 223 -28.00 27.20 -1.60
N SER A 224 -27.62 25.93 -1.54
CA SER A 224 -28.25 24.80 -2.24
C SER A 224 -28.68 23.71 -1.26
N GLN A 225 -29.74 22.97 -1.60
CA GLN A 225 -30.21 21.82 -0.81
C GLN A 225 -29.37 20.56 -1.06
N ILE A 226 -28.05 20.63 -0.88
CA ILE A 226 -27.15 19.48 -1.01
C ILE A 226 -27.35 18.56 0.21
N PRO A 227 -27.61 17.25 0.02
CA PRO A 227 -27.74 16.32 1.13
C PRO A 227 -26.47 16.28 2.02
N PRO A 228 -26.58 16.31 3.36
CA PRO A 228 -25.42 16.31 4.26
C PRO A 228 -24.44 15.16 4.01
N GLN A 229 -24.95 14.00 3.63
CA GLN A 229 -24.13 12.82 3.35
C GLN A 229 -23.23 13.03 2.12
N VAL A 230 -23.74 13.71 1.09
CA VAL A 230 -22.97 14.06 -0.12
C VAL A 230 -21.84 15.03 0.26
N THR A 231 -22.14 16.04 1.09
CA THR A 231 -21.13 16.97 1.60
C THR A 231 -20.03 16.26 2.38
N VAL A 232 -20.39 15.39 3.32
CA VAL A 232 -19.41 14.64 4.12
C VAL A 232 -18.55 13.74 3.23
N ALA A 233 -19.18 12.99 2.30
CA ALA A 233 -18.46 12.13 1.37
C ALA A 233 -17.49 12.91 0.48
N PHE A 234 -17.91 14.07 -0.04
CA PHE A 234 -17.08 14.91 -0.91
C PHE A 234 -15.88 15.47 -0.15
N LEU A 235 -16.08 16.01 1.05
CA LEU A 235 -14.99 16.54 1.87
C LEU A 235 -13.98 15.45 2.27
N ASN A 236 -14.46 14.24 2.56
CA ASN A 236 -13.60 13.10 2.85
C ASN A 236 -12.83 12.61 1.62
N ALA A 237 -13.45 12.63 0.43
CA ALA A 237 -12.76 12.34 -0.83
C ALA A 237 -11.65 13.37 -1.12
N LEU A 238 -11.93 14.67 -0.95
CA LEU A 238 -10.90 15.72 -1.06
C LEU A 238 -9.74 15.52 -0.09
N ASN A 239 -10.04 15.12 1.15
CA ASN A 239 -9.00 14.81 2.14
C ASN A 239 -8.17 13.59 1.71
N SER A 240 -8.79 12.55 1.18
CA SER A 240 -8.11 11.34 0.73
C SER A 240 -7.20 11.60 -0.48
N PHE A 241 -7.62 12.42 -1.44
CA PHE A 241 -6.73 12.91 -2.49
C PHE A 241 -5.56 13.73 -1.93
N GLY A 242 -5.81 14.54 -0.90
CA GLY A 242 -4.75 15.24 -0.17
C GLY A 242 -3.71 14.29 0.44
N ARG A 243 -4.17 13.18 1.02
CA ARG A 243 -3.31 12.12 1.57
C ARG A 243 -2.52 11.40 0.48
N ILE A 244 -3.14 11.06 -0.65
CA ILE A 244 -2.43 10.48 -1.81
C ILE A 244 -1.28 11.39 -2.24
N ARG A 245 -1.52 12.71 -2.35
CA ARG A 245 -0.45 13.68 -2.66
C ARG A 245 0.65 13.66 -1.60
N ASP A 246 0.29 13.64 -0.32
CA ASP A 246 1.28 13.63 0.78
C ASP A 246 2.17 12.39 0.75
N HIS A 247 1.61 11.20 0.54
CA HIS A 247 2.40 9.97 0.40
C HIS A 247 3.27 9.98 -0.87
N ALA A 248 2.78 10.51 -1.99
CA ALA A 248 3.59 10.70 -3.19
C ALA A 248 4.70 11.75 -3.01
N GLN A 249 4.50 12.81 -2.22
CA GLN A 249 5.56 13.75 -1.84
C GLN A 249 6.60 13.06 -0.95
N ASN A 250 6.17 12.24 0.00
CA ASN A 250 7.08 11.47 0.85
C ASN A 250 7.98 10.55 0.03
N ILE A 251 7.44 9.89 -1.00
CA ILE A 251 8.23 9.11 -1.96
C ILE A 251 9.28 10.00 -2.64
N ALA A 252 8.88 11.18 -3.12
CA ALA A 252 9.82 12.12 -3.73
C ALA A 252 10.94 12.57 -2.77
N GLU A 253 10.61 12.79 -1.49
CA GLU A 253 11.60 13.12 -0.44
C GLU A 253 12.63 11.99 -0.24
N VAL A 254 12.18 10.72 -0.16
CA VAL A 254 13.07 9.56 -0.05
C VAL A 254 14.02 9.48 -1.25
N VAL A 255 13.49 9.61 -2.46
CA VAL A 255 14.29 9.50 -3.69
C VAL A 255 15.31 10.63 -3.78
N SER A 256 14.95 11.84 -3.38
CA SER A 256 15.86 12.98 -3.34
C SER A 256 16.91 12.91 -2.22
N GLY A 257 16.72 12.03 -1.22
CA GLY A 257 17.61 11.92 -0.06
C GLY A 257 17.37 12.99 1.00
N ASP A 258 16.20 13.62 1.00
CA ASP A 258 15.83 14.70 1.93
C ASP A 258 15.21 14.20 3.24
N LYS A 259 15.10 12.87 3.45
CA LYS A 259 14.74 12.19 4.71
C LYS A 259 15.00 10.69 4.65
#